data_AF-A0A506PBA1-F1
#
_entry.id   AF-A0A506PBA1-F1
#
_cell.length_a   1.000
_cell.length_b   1.000
_cell.length_c   1.000
_cell.angle_alpha   90.00
_cell.angle_beta   90.00
_cell.angle_gamma   90.00
#
_symmetry.space_group_name_H-M   'P 1'
#
loop_
_entity.id
_entity.type
_entity.pdbx_description
1 polymer ?
#
loop_
_entity_poly.entity_id
_entity_poly.type
_entity_poly.pdbx_seq_one_letter_code
_entity_poly.pdbx_strand_id
1 'polypeptide(L)'
;MRKTELWNQVDRILWEDWDPIGINDSGPEDEYSGYVPSIIKLLNQDADEHKIAKLLLEHANINMGGSTIIEDHLKVAKKLKQLNSK
;
A
#
# COMPACT_ATOMS: atom_id res chain seq x y z
N MET A 1 9.51 -12.56 -14.33
CA MET A 1 9.95 -12.66 -12.92
C MET A 1 8.79 -13.22 -12.11
N ARG A 2 8.99 -14.20 -11.20
CA ARG A 2 7.88 -14.72 -10.37
C ARG A 2 7.64 -13.75 -9.21
N LYS A 3 6.39 -13.28 -9.01
CA LYS A 3 5.98 -12.51 -7.83
C LYS A 3 6.15 -13.40 -6.58
N THR A 4 6.63 -12.82 -5.48
CA THR A 4 6.79 -13.55 -4.20
C THR A 4 5.46 -13.57 -3.44
N GLU A 5 5.37 -14.44 -2.42
CA GLU A 5 4.20 -14.47 -1.54
C GLU A 5 3.97 -13.13 -0.82
N LEU A 6 5.05 -12.45 -0.41
CA LEU A 6 4.96 -11.10 0.15
C LEU A 6 4.42 -10.10 -0.87
N TRP A 7 4.86 -10.21 -2.13
CA TRP A 7 4.35 -9.35 -3.19
C TRP A 7 2.84 -9.49 -3.34
N ASN A 8 2.34 -10.71 -3.49
CA ASN A 8 0.91 -10.95 -3.71
C ASN A 8 0.07 -10.46 -2.52
N GLN A 9 0.55 -10.62 -1.28
CA GLN A 9 -0.14 -10.11 -0.09
C GLN A 9 -0.19 -8.58 -0.05
N VAL A 10 0.90 -7.89 -0.39
CA VAL A 10 0.92 -6.42 -0.44
C VAL A 10 -0.01 -5.93 -1.56
N ASP A 11 0.12 -6.50 -2.76
CA ASP A 11 -0.71 -6.18 -3.94
C ASP A 11 -2.20 -6.26 -3.60
N ARG A 12 -2.60 -7.37 -2.98
CA ARG A 12 -3.98 -7.60 -2.54
C ARG A 12 -4.46 -6.59 -1.49
N ILE A 13 -3.64 -6.24 -0.51
CA ILE A 13 -4.02 -5.24 0.51
C ILE A 13 -4.20 -3.85 -0.12
N LEU A 14 -3.38 -3.48 -1.10
CA LEU A 14 -3.56 -2.22 -1.81
C LEU A 14 -4.88 -2.19 -2.58
N TRP A 15 -5.21 -3.30 -3.25
CA TRP A 15 -6.46 -3.45 -4.00
C TRP A 15 -7.70 -3.46 -3.09
N GLU A 16 -7.71 -4.29 -2.05
CA GLU A 16 -8.91 -4.53 -1.24
C GLU A 16 -9.12 -3.48 -0.12
N ASP A 17 -8.04 -2.91 0.45
CA ASP A 17 -8.14 -2.07 1.65
C ASP A 17 -7.69 -0.62 1.48
N TRP A 18 -6.75 -0.34 0.57
CA TRP A 18 -6.19 1.01 0.43
C TRP A 18 -7.05 1.90 -0.46
N ASP A 19 -7.26 1.45 -1.69
CA ASP A 19 -8.16 2.03 -2.71
C ASP A 19 -8.48 3.54 -2.53
N PRO A 20 -7.48 4.44 -2.53
CA PRO A 20 -7.67 5.82 -2.13
C PRO A 20 -8.51 6.63 -3.13
N ILE A 21 -8.70 6.10 -4.34
CA ILE A 21 -9.52 6.70 -5.40
C ILE A 21 -10.84 5.96 -5.64
N GLY A 22 -11.11 4.87 -4.91
CA GLY A 22 -12.42 4.20 -4.93
C GLY A 22 -12.74 3.45 -6.24
N ILE A 23 -11.76 2.77 -6.83
CA ILE A 23 -11.92 2.08 -8.13
C ILE A 23 -11.85 0.54 -8.01
N ASN A 24 -11.69 -0.02 -6.81
CA ASN A 24 -11.48 -1.46 -6.65
C ASN A 24 -12.69 -2.34 -7.02
N ASP A 25 -13.84 -1.74 -7.32
CA ASP A 25 -15.06 -2.42 -7.76
C ASP A 25 -15.24 -2.45 -9.30
N SER A 26 -14.45 -1.67 -10.03
CA SER A 26 -14.69 -1.38 -11.45
C SER A 26 -13.43 -1.19 -12.29
N GLY A 27 -12.28 -0.96 -11.66
CA GLY A 27 -10.98 -0.80 -12.30
C GLY A 27 -10.22 -2.11 -12.52
N PRO A 28 -9.05 -2.04 -13.16
CA PRO A 28 -8.18 -3.18 -13.34
C PRO A 28 -7.50 -3.57 -12.01
N GLU A 29 -7.46 -4.87 -11.68
CA GLU A 29 -6.91 -5.39 -10.41
C GLU A 29 -5.43 -5.00 -10.15
N ASP A 30 -4.69 -4.63 -11.20
CA ASP A 30 -3.28 -4.24 -11.11
C ASP A 30 -3.05 -2.72 -11.01
N GLU A 31 -4.12 -1.91 -10.87
CA GLU A 31 -4.03 -0.44 -10.74
C GLU A 31 -2.98 -0.01 -9.71
N TYR A 32 -2.95 -0.69 -8.57
CA TYR A 32 -2.04 -0.35 -7.46
C TYR A 32 -0.74 -1.16 -7.44
N SER A 33 -0.56 -2.12 -8.36
CA SER A 33 0.63 -2.98 -8.40
C SER A 33 1.94 -2.20 -8.54
N GLY A 34 1.91 -1.01 -9.14
CA GLY A 34 3.07 -0.13 -9.29
C GLY A 34 3.69 0.35 -7.97
N TYR A 35 2.91 0.36 -6.88
CA TYR A 35 3.37 0.82 -5.56
C TYR A 35 3.89 -0.32 -4.66
N VAL A 36 3.72 -1.58 -5.07
CA VAL A 36 4.18 -2.74 -4.29
C VAL A 36 5.70 -2.72 -4.01
N PRO A 37 6.60 -2.38 -4.96
CA PRO A 37 8.04 -2.34 -4.70
C PRO A 37 8.47 -1.40 -3.57
N SER A 38 7.90 -0.19 -3.51
CA SER A 38 8.29 0.83 -2.52
C SER A 38 7.84 0.41 -1.12
N ILE A 39 6.68 -0.24 -1.01
CA ILE A 39 6.16 -0.76 0.26
C ILE A 39 7.01 -1.95 0.74
N ILE A 40 7.29 -2.93 -0.13
CA ILE A 40 8.16 -4.07 0.23
C ILE A 40 9.53 -3.59 0.69
N LYS A 41 10.08 -2.56 0.02
CA LYS A 41 11.34 -1.94 0.45
C LYS A 41 11.27 -1.43 1.88
N LEU A 42 10.19 -0.76 2.28
CA LEU A 42 9.99 -0.30 3.66
C LEU A 42 9.80 -1.45 4.65
N LEU A 43 9.03 -2.48 4.26
CA LEU A 43 8.83 -3.67 5.10
C LEU A 43 10.17 -4.36 5.40
N ASN A 44 11.00 -4.58 4.37
CA ASN A 44 12.33 -5.17 4.50
C ASN A 44 13.29 -4.33 5.36
N GLN A 45 13.04 -3.03 5.51
CA GLN A 45 13.80 -2.12 6.37
C GLN A 45 13.24 -2.04 7.80
N ASP A 46 12.28 -2.90 8.14
CA ASP A 46 11.55 -2.90 9.40
C ASP A 46 10.93 -1.53 9.75
N ALA A 47 10.52 -0.78 8.72
CA ALA A 47 9.87 0.52 8.91
C ALA A 47 8.62 0.39 9.80
N ASP A 48 8.37 1.40 10.63
CA ASP A 48 7.13 1.51 11.41
C ASP A 48 5.92 1.84 10.51
N GLU A 49 4.72 1.68 11.05
CA GLU A 49 3.47 1.95 10.33
C GLU A 49 3.33 3.42 9.93
N HIS A 50 3.95 4.37 10.64
CA HIS A 50 3.88 5.79 10.29
C HIS A 50 4.66 6.09 9.02
N LYS A 51 5.84 5.48 8.83
CA LYS A 51 6.61 5.58 7.59
C LYS A 51 5.86 4.97 6.41
N ILE A 52 5.20 3.83 6.61
CA ILE A 52 4.39 3.18 5.57
C ILE A 52 3.19 4.07 5.23
N ALA A 53 2.47 4.60 6.23
CA ALA A 53 1.33 5.49 6.02
C ALA A 53 1.72 6.78 5.29
N LYS A 54 2.90 7.34 5.59
CA LYS A 54 3.42 8.52 4.89
C LYS A 54 3.70 8.24 3.40
N LEU A 55 4.23 7.06 3.08
CA LEU A 55 4.44 6.65 1.69
C LEU A 55 3.11 6.49 0.94
N LEU A 56 2.11 5.86 1.57
CA LEU A 56 0.76 5.74 1.00
C LEU A 56 0.12 7.12 0.78
N LEU A 57 0.23 8.02 1.76
CA LEU A 57 -0.22 9.41 1.62
C LEU A 57 0.43 10.12 0.43
N GLU A 58 1.75 9.97 0.27
CA GLU A 58 2.49 10.54 -0.87
C GLU A 58 1.97 9.97 -2.20
N HIS A 59 1.75 8.65 -2.29
CA HIS A 59 1.20 8.06 -3.50
C HIS A 59 -0.23 8.57 -3.80
N ALA A 60 -1.10 8.62 -2.79
CA ALA A 60 -2.48 9.10 -2.96
C ALA A 60 -2.52 10.58 -3.38
N ASN A 61 -1.76 11.45 -2.73
CA ASN A 61 -1.89 12.90 -2.96
C ASN A 61 -0.97 13.41 -4.07
N ILE A 62 0.25 12.89 -4.22
CA ILE A 62 1.21 13.38 -5.21
C ILE A 62 1.08 12.63 -6.53
N ASN A 63 0.98 11.30 -6.50
CA ASN A 63 0.95 10.51 -7.73
C ASN A 63 -0.45 10.42 -8.35
N MET A 64 -1.50 10.38 -7.52
CA MET A 64 -2.90 10.29 -7.97
C MET A 64 -3.66 11.62 -7.90
N GLY A 65 -3.09 12.67 -7.29
CA GLY A 65 -3.75 13.98 -7.15
C GLY A 65 -4.88 14.02 -6.13
N GLY A 66 -4.93 13.08 -5.19
CA GLY A 66 -5.92 13.03 -4.12
C GLY A 66 -5.74 14.14 -3.07
N SER A 67 -6.62 14.15 -2.07
CA SER A 67 -6.58 15.10 -0.93
C SER A 67 -6.87 14.38 0.39
N THR A 68 -6.23 13.24 0.59
CA THR A 68 -6.34 12.40 1.80
C THR A 68 -5.42 12.90 2.92
N ILE A 69 -5.64 12.42 4.15
CA ILE A 69 -4.80 12.71 5.32
C ILE A 69 -4.09 11.45 5.83
N ILE A 70 -3.05 11.61 6.67
CA ILE A 70 -2.24 10.45 7.12
C ILE A 70 -3.09 9.40 7.86
N GLU A 71 -4.12 9.84 8.57
CA GLU A 71 -5.05 8.99 9.32
C GLU A 71 -5.80 7.99 8.43
N ASP A 72 -6.13 8.38 7.19
CA ASP A 72 -6.79 7.51 6.21
C ASP A 72 -5.93 6.28 5.87
N HIS A 73 -4.60 6.45 5.93
CA HIS A 73 -3.62 5.43 5.53
C HIS A 73 -3.12 4.56 6.69
N LEU A 74 -3.33 4.99 7.94
CA LEU A 74 -2.78 4.30 9.12
C LEU A 74 -3.32 2.89 9.30
N LYS A 75 -4.60 2.66 9.00
CA LYS A 75 -5.21 1.32 9.12
C LYS A 75 -4.55 0.32 8.17
N VAL A 76 -4.34 0.72 6.91
CA VAL A 76 -3.70 -0.09 5.87
C VAL A 76 -2.23 -0.29 6.20
N ALA A 77 -1.53 0.76 6.61
CA ALA A 77 -0.13 0.67 7.01
C ALA A 77 0.12 -0.33 8.14
N LYS A 78 -0.77 -0.38 9.14
CA LYS A 78 -0.72 -1.39 10.21
C LYS A 78 -0.91 -2.82 9.67
N LYS A 79 -1.86 -3.02 8.75
CA LYS A 79 -2.09 -4.32 8.10
C LYS A 79 -0.87 -4.77 7.31
N LEU A 80 -0.25 -3.86 6.55
CA LEU A 80 0.99 -4.12 5.80
C LEU A 80 2.15 -4.48 6.73
N LYS A 81 2.32 -3.74 7.84
CA LYS A 81 3.39 -4.00 8.82
C LYS A 81 3.33 -5.41 9.40
N GLN A 82 2.12 -5.91 9.66
CA GLN A 82 1.91 -7.27 10.22
C GLN A 82 2.39 -8.39 9.29
N LEU A 83 2.58 -8.14 7.99
CA LEU A 83 3.12 -9.13 7.05
C LEU A 83 4.57 -9.53 7.38
N ASN A 84 5.32 -8.64 8.04
CA ASN A 84 6.74 -8.84 8.34
C ASN A 84 7.00 -9.27 9.79
N SER A 85 5.97 -9.44 10.61
CA SER A 85 6.07 -9.81 12.04
C SER A 85 6.03 -11.32 12.28
N LYS A 86 6.51 -12.14 11.34
CA LYS A 86 6.61 -13.60 11.50
C LYS A 86 7.98 -14.04 12.01
#